data_AF-A0A1I4GKZ9-F1
#
_entry.id   AF-A0A1I4GKZ9-F1
#
_cell.length_a   1.000
_cell.length_b   1.000
_cell.length_c   1.000
_cell.angle_alpha   90.00
_cell.angle_beta   90.00
_cell.angle_gamma   90.00
#
_symmetry.space_group_name_H-M   'P 1'
#
loop_
_entity.id
_entity.type
_entity.pdbx_description
1 polymer ?
#
loop_
_entity_poly.entity_id
_entity_poly.type
_entity_poly.pdbx_seq_one_letter_code
_entity_poly.pdbx_strand_id
1 'polypeptide(L)'
;MTNVDQIEALKEWNRLARENAENAIVSSMFEASSNAVEPIESFATWLLVGAAAVASFLLGNASKLVPIIGSTGFRVCGLLLCASCLFGVLSKLFALLGRIGFATGNVVKESVFQHLKAHEETEAQVQERAQQLGVAVETGIRMERVLSEFQRPLPWWACWAVARNLKRYAGDPQIGQIPRIKNLNAQGVFTFLQTLSFLLFLVTGFVSATAT
;
A
#
# COMPACT_ATOMS: atom_id res chain seq x y z
N MET A 1 -40.45 -26.95 -21.82
CA MET A 1 -39.16 -26.33 -22.23
C MET A 1 -38.40 -27.36 -23.03
N THR A 2 -37.86 -26.99 -24.18
CA THR A 2 -36.99 -27.89 -24.95
C THR A 2 -35.64 -28.01 -24.24
N ASN A 3 -34.89 -29.09 -24.49
CA ASN A 3 -33.53 -29.26 -23.94
C ASN A 3 -32.61 -28.07 -24.31
N VAL A 4 -32.87 -27.40 -25.43
CA VAL A 4 -32.13 -26.22 -25.89
C VAL A 4 -32.36 -25.02 -24.97
N ASP A 5 -33.62 -24.73 -24.61
CA ASP A 5 -33.97 -23.63 -23.69
C ASP A 5 -33.32 -23.80 -22.30
N GLN A 6 -33.20 -25.05 -21.83
CA GLN A 6 -32.58 -25.37 -20.54
C GLN A 6 -31.06 -25.18 -20.56
N ILE A 7 -30.41 -25.54 -21.68
CA ILE A 7 -28.97 -25.34 -21.87
C ILE A 7 -28.64 -23.84 -21.96
N GLU A 8 -29.46 -23.06 -22.67
CA GLU A 8 -29.25 -21.61 -22.78
C GLU A 8 -29.46 -20.90 -21.43
N ALA A 9 -30.51 -21.28 -20.69
CA ALA A 9 -30.73 -20.77 -19.34
C ALA A 9 -29.58 -21.13 -18.37
N LEU A 10 -29.01 -22.33 -18.47
CA LEU A 10 -27.86 -22.75 -17.66
C LEU A 10 -26.61 -21.90 -17.98
N LYS A 11 -26.33 -21.67 -19.27
CA LYS A 11 -25.19 -20.86 -19.71
C LYS A 11 -25.33 -19.42 -19.25
N GLU A 12 -26.52 -18.84 -19.35
CA GLU A 12 -26.78 -17.47 -18.93
C GLU A 12 -26.69 -17.33 -17.40
N TRP A 13 -27.23 -18.30 -16.65
CA TRP A 13 -27.08 -18.32 -15.20
C TRP A 13 -25.61 -18.39 -14.77
N ASN A 14 -24.80 -19.26 -15.39
CA ASN A 14 -23.37 -19.33 -15.11
C ASN A 14 -22.64 -18.03 -15.46
N ARG A 15 -22.98 -17.40 -16.60
CA ARG A 15 -22.42 -16.11 -17.00
C ARG A 15 -22.69 -15.03 -15.94
N LEU A 16 -23.93 -14.92 -15.48
CA LEU A 16 -24.36 -13.96 -14.46
C LEU A 16 -23.72 -14.24 -13.11
N ALA A 17 -23.61 -15.51 -12.69
CA ALA A 17 -22.95 -15.90 -11.45
C ALA A 17 -21.48 -15.47 -11.44
N ARG A 18 -20.74 -15.76 -12.52
CA ARG A 18 -19.34 -15.34 -12.69
C ARG A 18 -19.21 -13.82 -12.67
N GLU A 19 -20.06 -13.12 -13.40
CA GLU A 19 -20.03 -11.66 -13.48
C GLU A 19 -20.33 -11.00 -12.12
N ASN A 20 -21.28 -11.54 -11.36
CA ASN A 20 -21.60 -11.06 -10.02
C ASN A 20 -20.45 -11.30 -9.05
N ALA A 21 -19.80 -12.46 -9.09
CA ALA A 21 -18.63 -12.75 -8.27
C ALA A 21 -17.45 -11.81 -8.60
N GLU A 22 -17.18 -11.60 -9.89
CA GLU A 22 -16.15 -10.67 -10.36
C GLU A 22 -16.44 -9.22 -9.88
N ASN A 23 -17.68 -8.74 -10.05
CA ASN A 23 -18.08 -7.39 -9.62
C ASN A 23 -18.05 -7.22 -8.10
N ALA A 24 -18.39 -8.26 -7.34
CA ALA A 24 -18.30 -8.26 -5.89
C ALA A 24 -16.84 -8.13 -5.45
N ILE A 25 -15.93 -8.91 -6.04
CA ILE A 25 -14.49 -8.81 -5.76
C ILE A 25 -13.97 -7.40 -6.07
N VAL A 26 -14.32 -6.83 -7.22
CA VAL A 26 -13.89 -5.46 -7.59
C VAL A 26 -14.40 -4.43 -6.58
N SER A 27 -15.68 -4.50 -6.20
CA SER A 27 -16.27 -3.60 -5.20
C SER A 27 -15.52 -3.69 -3.86
N SER A 28 -15.26 -4.91 -3.40
CA SER A 28 -14.50 -5.15 -2.16
C SER A 28 -13.07 -4.64 -2.23
N MET A 29 -12.42 -4.70 -3.39
CA MET A 29 -11.09 -4.11 -3.59
C MET A 29 -11.12 -2.58 -3.49
N PHE A 30 -12.16 -1.92 -3.99
CA PHE A 30 -12.35 -0.47 -3.83
C PHE A 30 -12.60 -0.09 -2.37
N GLU A 31 -13.50 -0.80 -1.69
CA GLU A 31 -13.77 -0.58 -0.26
C GLU A 31 -12.51 -0.79 0.59
N ALA A 32 -11.77 -1.86 0.34
CA ALA A 32 -10.51 -2.15 1.03
C ALA A 32 -9.43 -1.09 0.76
N SER A 33 -9.46 -0.45 -0.41
CA SER A 33 -8.54 0.64 -0.76
C SER A 33 -8.85 1.91 0.05
N SER A 34 -10.11 2.13 0.44
CA SER A 34 -10.50 3.25 1.31
C SER A 34 -9.90 3.16 2.71
N ASN A 35 -9.52 1.96 3.18
CA ASN A 35 -8.78 1.79 4.44
C ASN A 35 -7.36 2.41 4.40
N ALA A 36 -6.89 2.86 3.23
CA ALA A 36 -5.65 3.62 3.13
C ALA A 36 -5.79 5.07 3.64
N VAL A 37 -7.01 5.61 3.76
CA VAL A 37 -7.24 7.01 4.14
C VAL A 37 -6.70 7.30 5.55
N GLU A 38 -7.08 6.49 6.54
CA GLU A 38 -6.67 6.69 7.94
C GLU A 38 -5.14 6.73 8.12
N PRO A 39 -4.33 5.76 7.63
CA PRO A 39 -2.89 5.83 7.78
C PRO A 39 -2.25 6.99 7.00
N ILE A 40 -2.83 7.42 5.87
CA ILE A 40 -2.39 8.60 5.12
C ILE A 40 -2.64 9.87 5.95
N GLU A 41 -3.82 10.03 6.52
CA GLU A 41 -4.18 11.17 7.35
C GLU A 41 -3.30 11.26 8.61
N SER A 42 -3.08 10.12 9.27
CA SER A 42 -2.18 10.03 10.43
C SER A 42 -0.76 10.47 10.08
N PHE A 43 -0.24 10.03 8.92
CA PHE A 43 1.07 10.45 8.43
C PHE A 43 1.12 11.95 8.10
N ALA A 44 0.10 12.48 7.42
CA ALA A 44 0.03 13.89 7.06
C ALA A 44 -0.01 14.79 8.31
N THR A 45 -0.79 14.41 9.31
CA THR A 45 -0.87 15.12 10.60
C THR A 45 0.47 15.08 11.33
N TRP A 46 1.10 13.90 11.43
CA TRP A 46 2.42 13.76 12.04
C TRP A 46 3.48 14.63 11.34
N LEU A 47 3.47 14.65 10.01
CA LEU A 47 4.39 15.45 9.21
C LEU A 47 4.17 16.95 9.43
N LEU A 48 2.92 17.41 9.47
CA LEU A 48 2.57 18.80 9.71
C LEU A 48 3.05 19.27 11.09
N VAL A 49 2.77 18.49 12.14
CA VAL A 49 3.20 18.81 13.51
C VAL A 49 4.73 18.78 13.62
N GLY A 50 5.38 17.77 13.03
CA GLY A 50 6.83 17.65 13.02
C GLY A 50 7.51 18.83 12.32
N ALA A 51 7.01 19.24 11.15
CA ALA A 51 7.51 20.38 10.41
C ALA A 51 7.34 21.69 11.19
N ALA A 52 6.16 21.91 11.78
CA ALA A 52 5.87 23.09 12.60
C ALA A 52 6.78 23.18 13.83
N ALA A 53 7.03 22.04 14.51
CA ALA A 53 7.92 21.97 15.66
C ALA A 53 9.37 22.31 15.30
N VAL A 54 9.90 21.73 14.21
CA VAL A 54 11.27 22.00 13.75
C VAL A 54 11.43 23.46 13.31
N ALA A 55 10.48 23.99 12.54
CA ALA A 55 10.50 25.39 12.12
C ALA A 55 10.44 26.36 13.31
N SER A 56 9.54 26.11 14.26
CA SER A 56 9.38 26.94 15.47
C SER A 56 10.64 26.90 16.34
N PHE A 57 11.25 25.73 16.50
CA PHE A 57 12.49 25.58 17.26
C PHE A 57 13.65 26.34 16.62
N LEU A 58 13.88 26.15 15.32
CA LEU A 58 14.99 26.79 14.60
C LEU A 58 14.82 28.31 14.56
N LEU A 59 13.64 28.80 14.17
CA LEU A 59 13.38 30.25 14.05
C LEU A 59 13.34 30.93 15.42
N GLY A 60 12.68 30.32 16.40
CA GLY A 60 12.52 30.89 17.74
C GLY A 60 13.80 30.93 18.56
N ASN A 61 14.77 30.06 18.27
CA ASN A 61 16.02 29.95 19.04
C ASN A 61 17.28 30.35 18.25
N ALA A 62 17.18 30.72 16.97
CA ALA A 62 18.34 31.11 16.16
C ALA A 62 19.19 32.20 16.83
N SER A 63 18.56 33.27 17.34
CA SER A 63 19.25 34.38 18.01
C SER A 63 19.95 34.00 19.31
N LYS A 64 19.50 32.93 19.97
CA LYS A 64 20.08 32.42 21.22
C LYS A 64 21.17 31.38 20.99
N LEU A 65 21.04 30.56 19.94
CA LEU A 65 21.96 29.46 19.65
C LEU A 65 23.20 29.93 18.88
N VAL A 66 23.07 30.91 17.97
CA VAL A 66 24.20 31.41 17.17
C VAL A 66 25.35 31.97 18.03
N PRO A 67 25.10 32.76 19.10
CA PRO A 67 26.18 33.24 19.98
C PRO A 67 26.88 32.13 20.77
N ILE A 68 26.19 31.03 21.08
CA ILE A 68 26.70 29.94 21.94
C ILE A 68 27.51 28.91 21.14
N ILE A 69 27.08 28.61 19.91
CA ILE A 69 27.63 27.50 19.11
C ILE A 69 28.48 28.03 17.94
N GLY A 70 28.51 29.35 17.75
CA GLY A 70 29.10 30.01 16.60
C GLY A 70 28.34 29.80 15.30
N SER A 71 28.59 30.66 14.30
CA SER A 71 27.91 30.58 12.99
C SER A 71 28.17 29.25 12.27
N THR A 72 29.39 28.72 12.40
CA THR A 72 29.79 27.45 11.78
C THR A 72 29.09 26.27 12.45
N GLY A 73 29.11 26.19 13.79
CA GLY A 73 28.46 25.11 14.53
C GLY A 73 26.94 25.11 14.34
N PHE A 74 26.31 26.29 14.29
CA PHE A 74 24.88 26.43 13.99
C PHE A 74 24.52 25.88 12.60
N ARG A 75 25.32 26.17 11.57
CA ARG A 75 25.07 25.67 10.19
C ARG A 75 25.21 24.15 10.10
N VAL A 76 26.26 23.59 10.68
CA VAL A 76 26.50 22.14 10.65
C VAL A 76 25.43 21.39 11.44
N CYS A 77 25.08 21.89 12.63
CA CYS A 77 23.99 21.32 13.43
C CYS A 77 22.65 21.40 12.70
N GLY A 78 22.35 22.55 12.06
CA GLY A 78 21.14 22.71 11.25
C GLY A 78 21.08 21.72 10.08
N LEU A 79 22.19 21.52 9.36
CA LEU A 79 22.28 20.54 8.26
C LEU A 79 22.05 19.10 8.75
N LEU A 80 22.68 18.70 9.85
CA LEU A 80 22.51 17.36 10.44
C LEU A 80 21.08 17.12 10.92
N LEU A 81 20.46 18.14 11.53
CA LEU A 81 19.06 18.07 11.95
C LEU A 81 18.12 17.94 10.75
N CYS A 82 18.31 18.74 9.70
CA CYS A 82 17.54 18.64 8.46
C CYS A 82 17.70 17.26 7.80
N ALA A 83 18.92 16.72 7.75
CA ALA A 83 19.17 15.38 7.23
C ALA A 83 18.46 14.30 8.06
N SER A 84 18.51 14.40 9.39
CA SER A 84 17.76 13.51 10.29
C SER A 84 16.26 13.56 10.02
N CYS A 85 15.68 14.76 9.89
CA CYS A 85 14.27 14.93 9.55
C CYS A 85 13.93 14.29 8.19
N LEU A 86 14.76 14.50 7.15
CA LEU A 86 14.54 13.91 5.83
C LEU A 86 14.53 12.37 5.89
N PHE A 87 15.50 11.78 6.58
CA PHE A 87 15.53 10.32 6.77
C PHE A 87 14.35 9.81 7.59
N GLY A 88 13.89 10.56 8.60
CA GLY A 88 12.68 10.21 9.34
C GLY A 88 11.41 10.24 8.49
N VAL A 89 11.28 11.24 7.62
CA VAL A 89 10.18 11.31 6.65
C VAL A 89 10.22 10.11 5.69
N LEU A 90 11.39 9.78 5.14
CA LEU A 90 11.55 8.62 4.26
C LEU A 90 11.23 7.30 4.97
N SER A 91 11.72 7.11 6.20
CA SER A 91 11.40 5.94 7.02
C SER A 91 9.88 5.81 7.21
N LYS A 92 9.19 6.90 7.59
CA LYS A 92 7.74 6.86 7.76
C LYS A 92 6.97 6.69 6.47
N LEU A 93 7.46 7.19 5.35
CA LEU A 93 6.86 6.95 4.04
C LEU A 93 6.86 5.45 3.70
N PHE A 94 8.00 4.76 3.89
CA PHE A 94 8.06 3.31 3.65
C PHE A 94 7.20 2.52 4.63
N ALA A 95 7.14 2.93 5.90
CA ALA A 95 6.25 2.35 6.89
C ALA A 95 4.77 2.49 6.48
N LEU A 96 4.38 3.67 5.98
CA LEU A 96 3.04 3.96 5.48
C LEU A 96 2.67 3.04 4.31
N LEU A 97 3.54 2.95 3.30
CA LEU A 97 3.33 2.06 2.15
C LEU A 97 3.19 0.59 2.57
N GLY A 98 3.97 0.15 3.56
CA GLY A 98 3.83 -1.19 4.14
C GLY A 98 2.49 -1.39 4.87
N ARG A 99 2.09 -0.43 5.70
CA ARG A 99 0.84 -0.47 6.48
C ARG A 99 -0.40 -0.46 5.59
N ILE A 100 -0.43 0.40 4.56
CA ILE A 100 -1.50 0.42 3.56
C ILE A 100 -1.56 -0.94 2.85
N GLY A 101 -0.42 -1.42 2.36
CA GLY A 101 -0.35 -2.71 1.68
C GLY A 101 -0.85 -3.86 2.53
N PHE A 102 -0.53 -3.87 3.84
CA PHE A 102 -1.00 -4.89 4.78
C PHE A 102 -2.49 -4.77 5.09
N ALA A 103 -2.97 -3.58 5.44
CA ALA A 103 -4.37 -3.34 5.79
C ALA A 103 -5.31 -3.66 4.63
N THR A 104 -5.05 -3.07 3.44
CA THR A 104 -5.84 -3.34 2.25
C THR A 104 -5.75 -4.81 1.83
N GLY A 105 -4.56 -5.40 1.84
CA GLY A 105 -4.39 -6.78 1.38
C GLY A 105 -5.06 -7.82 2.29
N ASN A 106 -5.13 -7.60 3.60
CA ASN A 106 -5.85 -8.53 4.49
C ASN A 106 -7.37 -8.44 4.29
N VAL A 107 -7.90 -7.23 4.13
CA VAL A 107 -9.33 -7.02 3.86
C VAL A 107 -9.73 -7.60 2.51
N VAL A 108 -8.91 -7.37 1.47
CA VAL A 108 -9.12 -7.99 0.15
C VAL A 108 -9.06 -9.51 0.25
N LYS A 109 -8.07 -10.08 0.94
CA LYS A 109 -7.95 -11.54 1.07
C LYS A 109 -9.18 -12.15 1.74
N GLU A 110 -9.64 -11.55 2.84
CA GLU A 110 -10.81 -12.04 3.57
C GLU A 110 -12.08 -11.94 2.71
N SER A 111 -12.33 -10.78 2.10
CA SER A 111 -13.52 -10.59 1.27
C SER A 111 -13.51 -11.46 0.01
N VAL A 112 -12.36 -11.56 -0.68
CA VAL A 112 -12.21 -12.44 -1.85
C VAL A 112 -12.45 -13.89 -1.46
N PHE A 113 -11.94 -14.34 -0.32
CA PHE A 113 -12.18 -15.70 0.15
C PHE A 113 -13.67 -15.97 0.42
N GLN A 114 -14.38 -15.02 1.02
CA GLN A 114 -15.83 -15.13 1.25
C GLN A 114 -16.61 -15.19 -0.06
N HIS A 115 -16.29 -14.33 -1.04
CA HIS A 115 -16.95 -14.34 -2.35
C HIS A 115 -16.59 -15.58 -3.18
N LEU A 116 -15.35 -16.07 -3.09
CA LEU A 116 -14.93 -17.32 -3.73
C LEU A 116 -15.72 -18.52 -3.18
N LYS A 117 -15.89 -18.60 -1.87
CA LYS A 117 -16.64 -19.70 -1.24
C LYS A 117 -18.12 -19.69 -1.64
N ALA A 118 -18.75 -18.51 -1.67
CA ALA A 118 -20.13 -18.37 -2.15
C ALA A 118 -20.27 -18.71 -3.65
N HIS A 119 -19.25 -18.37 -4.44
CA HIS A 119 -19.20 -18.71 -5.86
C HIS A 119 -18.99 -20.22 -6.06
N GLU A 120 -18.14 -20.88 -5.27
CA GLU A 120 -17.90 -22.33 -5.31
C GLU A 120 -19.18 -23.15 -5.07
N GLU A 121 -20.04 -22.73 -4.14
CA GLU A 121 -21.36 -23.34 -3.92
C GLU A 121 -22.28 -23.19 -5.14
N THR A 122 -22.19 -22.06 -5.84
CA THR A 122 -22.95 -21.80 -7.07
C THR A 122 -22.38 -22.60 -8.24
N GLU A 123 -21.06 -22.69 -8.36
CA GLU A 123 -20.36 -23.49 -9.38
C GLU A 123 -20.73 -24.98 -9.24
N ALA A 124 -20.78 -25.51 -8.02
CA ALA A 124 -21.16 -26.91 -7.78
C ALA A 124 -22.56 -27.23 -8.33
N GLN A 125 -23.53 -26.34 -8.09
CA GLN A 125 -24.90 -26.49 -8.58
C GLN A 125 -24.99 -26.36 -10.11
N VAL A 126 -24.23 -25.42 -10.69
CA VAL A 126 -24.11 -25.25 -12.15
C VAL A 126 -23.51 -26.51 -12.77
N GLN A 127 -22.45 -27.05 -12.18
CA GLN A 127 -21.73 -28.22 -12.68
C GLN A 127 -22.57 -29.49 -12.60
N GLU A 128 -23.33 -29.69 -11.51
CA GLU A 128 -24.26 -30.81 -11.37
C GLU A 128 -25.34 -30.77 -12.47
N ARG A 129 -25.93 -29.59 -12.72
CA ARG A 129 -26.90 -29.42 -13.82
C ARG A 129 -26.28 -29.56 -15.21
N ALA A 130 -25.04 -29.11 -15.38
CA ALA A 130 -24.29 -29.26 -16.61
C ALA A 130 -24.02 -30.75 -16.94
N GLN A 131 -23.67 -31.55 -15.94
CA GLN A 131 -23.52 -33.01 -16.07
C GLN A 131 -24.84 -33.70 -16.42
N GLN A 132 -25.94 -33.31 -15.77
CA GLN A 132 -27.28 -33.83 -16.08
C GLN A 132 -27.70 -33.55 -17.53
N LEU A 133 -27.27 -32.41 -18.08
CA LEU A 133 -27.57 -32.00 -19.46
C LEU A 133 -26.47 -32.40 -20.48
N GLY A 134 -25.37 -33.01 -20.05
CA GLY A 134 -24.27 -33.44 -20.91
C GLY A 134 -23.47 -32.30 -21.55
N VAL A 135 -23.44 -31.12 -20.94
CA VAL A 135 -22.78 -29.91 -21.47
C VAL A 135 -21.59 -29.53 -20.60
N ALA A 136 -20.47 -29.13 -21.22
CA ALA A 136 -19.34 -28.54 -20.50
C ALA A 136 -19.56 -27.03 -20.29
N VAL A 137 -19.39 -26.56 -19.06
CA VAL A 137 -19.56 -25.15 -18.68
C VAL A 137 -18.28 -24.66 -18.01
N GLU A 138 -17.79 -23.49 -18.42
CA GLU A 138 -16.61 -22.86 -17.82
C GLU A 138 -17.04 -22.00 -16.63
N THR A 139 -16.62 -22.38 -15.42
CA THR A 139 -17.11 -21.78 -14.17
C THR A 139 -16.15 -20.78 -13.53
N GLY A 140 -14.84 -20.87 -13.83
CA GLY A 140 -13.81 -20.09 -13.15
C GLY A 140 -13.90 -18.57 -13.31
N ILE A 141 -13.51 -17.85 -12.25
CA ILE A 141 -13.44 -16.38 -12.21
C ILE A 141 -12.29 -15.88 -13.09
N ARG A 142 -12.55 -14.85 -13.89
CA ARG A 142 -11.53 -14.23 -14.76
C ARG A 142 -10.84 -13.11 -14.01
N MET A 143 -9.69 -13.42 -13.42
CA MET A 143 -8.91 -12.43 -12.67
C MET A 143 -8.41 -11.27 -13.53
N GLU A 144 -8.27 -11.47 -14.84
CA GLU A 144 -7.93 -10.43 -15.81
C GLU A 144 -9.00 -9.34 -15.86
N ARG A 145 -10.29 -9.72 -15.81
CA ARG A 145 -11.42 -8.78 -15.79
C ARG A 145 -11.48 -8.03 -14.47
N VAL A 146 -11.33 -8.75 -13.36
CA VAL A 146 -11.30 -8.13 -12.03
C VAL A 146 -10.19 -7.06 -11.97
N LEU A 147 -9.00 -7.40 -12.44
CA LEU A 147 -7.87 -6.48 -12.44
C LEU A 147 -8.09 -5.28 -13.38
N SER A 148 -8.67 -5.50 -14.58
CA SER A 148 -8.94 -4.41 -15.52
C SER A 148 -9.99 -3.43 -15.00
N GLU A 149 -11.08 -3.92 -14.38
CA GLU A 149 -12.10 -3.06 -13.77
C GLU A 149 -11.56 -2.31 -12.55
N PHE A 150 -10.76 -2.98 -11.71
CA PHE A 150 -10.10 -2.30 -10.57
C PHE A 150 -9.10 -1.22 -11.01
N GLN A 151 -8.40 -1.42 -12.13
CA GLN A 151 -7.45 -0.45 -12.67
C GLN A 151 -8.11 0.72 -13.41
N ARG A 152 -9.35 0.57 -13.85
CA ARG A 152 -10.06 1.55 -14.65
C ARG A 152 -10.13 2.97 -14.05
N PRO A 153 -10.37 3.16 -12.73
CA PRO A 153 -10.35 4.49 -12.12
C PRO A 153 -8.94 4.98 -11.73
N LEU A 154 -7.91 4.13 -11.85
CA LEU A 154 -6.56 4.50 -11.44
C LEU A 154 -5.88 5.38 -12.51
N PRO A 155 -5.03 6.33 -12.10
CA PRO A 155 -4.27 7.13 -13.05
C PRO A 155 -3.24 6.27 -13.79
N TRP A 156 -2.85 6.71 -14.99
CA TRP A 156 -1.98 5.96 -15.90
C TRP A 156 -0.66 5.50 -15.27
N TRP A 157 -0.05 6.31 -14.39
CA TRP A 157 1.21 5.97 -13.73
C TRP A 157 1.04 4.85 -12.70
N ALA A 158 -0.13 4.76 -12.06
CA ALA A 158 -0.44 3.68 -11.12
C ALA A 158 -0.67 2.37 -11.88
N CYS A 159 -1.42 2.41 -12.98
CA CYS A 159 -1.60 1.26 -13.87
C CYS A 159 -0.26 0.74 -14.40
N TRP A 160 0.62 1.66 -14.83
CA TRP A 160 1.99 1.32 -15.25
C TRP A 160 2.81 0.67 -14.12
N ALA A 161 2.73 1.21 -12.90
CA ALA A 161 3.45 0.67 -11.76
C ALA A 161 2.96 -0.74 -11.38
N VAL A 162 1.65 -0.99 -11.42
CA VAL A 162 1.07 -2.32 -11.19
C VAL A 162 1.53 -3.30 -12.26
N ALA A 163 1.38 -2.96 -13.54
CA ALA A 163 1.80 -3.80 -14.66
C ALA A 163 3.31 -4.13 -14.61
N ARG A 164 4.14 -3.15 -14.27
CA ARG A 164 5.59 -3.34 -14.11
C ARG A 164 5.91 -4.30 -12.96
N ASN A 165 5.23 -4.18 -11.81
CA ASN A 165 5.46 -5.08 -10.68
C ASN A 165 4.97 -6.50 -10.98
N LEU A 166 3.79 -6.65 -11.59
CA LEU A 166 3.26 -7.95 -12.02
C LEU A 166 4.23 -8.64 -12.99
N LYS A 167 4.75 -7.92 -13.98
CA LYS A 167 5.74 -8.46 -14.93
C LYS A 167 7.06 -8.82 -14.24
N ARG A 168 7.52 -8.01 -13.27
CA ARG A 168 8.81 -8.20 -12.60
C ARG A 168 8.85 -9.45 -11.73
N TYR A 169 7.72 -9.83 -11.14
CA TYR A 169 7.62 -10.97 -10.22
C TYR A 169 6.69 -12.05 -10.77
N ALA A 170 6.50 -12.10 -12.10
CA ALA A 170 5.69 -13.12 -12.74
C ALA A 170 6.24 -14.52 -12.41
N GLY A 171 5.37 -15.42 -11.94
CA GLY A 171 5.75 -16.77 -11.53
C GLY A 171 6.24 -16.90 -10.09
N ASP A 172 6.36 -15.81 -9.33
CA ASP A 172 6.69 -15.86 -7.90
C ASP A 172 5.42 -15.98 -7.05
N PRO A 173 5.24 -17.06 -6.26
CA PRO A 173 4.08 -17.24 -5.40
C PRO A 173 3.92 -16.14 -4.34
N GLN A 174 5.00 -15.42 -4.00
CA GLN A 174 5.05 -14.43 -2.94
C GLN A 174 4.98 -12.98 -3.46
N ILE A 175 4.56 -12.77 -4.71
CA ILE A 175 4.49 -11.44 -5.36
C ILE A 175 3.82 -10.35 -4.50
N GLY A 176 2.80 -10.69 -3.72
CA GLY A 176 2.10 -9.74 -2.84
C GLY A 176 2.87 -9.35 -1.57
N GLN A 177 3.87 -10.15 -1.16
CA GLN A 177 4.64 -9.94 0.06
C GLN A 177 5.99 -9.26 -0.21
N ILE A 178 6.58 -9.46 -1.40
CA ILE A 178 7.91 -8.91 -1.75
C ILE A 178 7.99 -7.39 -1.58
N PRO A 179 7.03 -6.58 -2.09
CA PRO A 179 7.07 -5.13 -1.90
C PRO A 179 6.99 -4.72 -0.42
N ARG A 180 6.26 -5.49 0.40
CA ARG A 180 6.09 -5.21 1.83
C ARG A 180 7.41 -5.38 2.58
N ILE A 181 8.13 -6.48 2.33
CA ILE A 181 9.44 -6.74 2.93
C ILE A 181 10.48 -5.71 2.47
N LYS A 182 10.45 -5.31 1.19
CA LYS A 182 11.32 -4.24 0.68
C LYS A 182 11.08 -2.91 1.39
N ASN A 183 9.81 -2.55 1.61
CA ASN A 183 9.46 -1.34 2.34
C ASN A 183 9.90 -1.43 3.82
N LEU A 184 9.75 -2.59 4.46
CA LEU A 184 10.22 -2.80 5.83
C LEU A 184 11.74 -2.63 5.96
N ASN A 185 12.51 -3.22 5.03
CA ASN A 185 13.97 -3.07 5.00
C ASN A 185 14.39 -1.62 4.74
N ALA A 186 13.74 -0.94 3.79
CA ALA A 186 13.99 0.47 3.51
C ALA A 186 13.69 1.35 4.74
N GLN A 187 12.54 1.12 5.41
CA GLN A 187 12.20 1.79 6.67
C GLN A 187 13.31 1.60 7.72
N GLY A 188 13.82 0.38 7.87
CA GLY A 188 14.91 0.07 8.81
C GLY A 188 16.18 0.88 8.52
N VAL A 189 16.62 0.90 7.24
CA VAL A 189 17.80 1.65 6.81
C VAL A 189 17.65 3.15 7.08
N PHE A 190 16.50 3.74 6.70
CA PHE A 190 16.29 5.18 6.91
C PHE A 190 16.13 5.54 8.39
N THR A 191 15.55 4.67 9.20
CA THR A 191 15.50 4.86 10.66
C THR A 191 16.90 4.87 11.26
N PHE A 192 17.76 3.94 10.83
CA PHE A 192 19.15 3.91 11.27
C PHE A 192 19.91 5.18 10.88
N LEU A 193 19.77 5.64 9.63
CA LEU A 193 20.38 6.89 9.16
C LEU A 193 19.84 8.13 9.89
N GLN A 194 18.54 8.17 10.21
CA GLN A 194 17.94 9.22 11.02
C GLN A 194 18.59 9.26 12.41
N THR A 195 18.68 8.12 13.09
CA THR A 195 19.27 8.01 14.43
C THR A 195 20.74 8.43 14.41
N LEU A 196 21.51 7.96 13.43
CA LEU A 196 22.92 8.33 13.30
C LEU A 196 23.08 9.84 13.08
N SER A 197 22.29 10.43 12.18
CA SER A 197 22.33 11.87 11.91
C SER A 197 21.92 12.70 13.13
N PHE A 198 20.95 12.22 13.91
CA PHE A 198 20.53 12.88 15.14
C PHE A 198 21.60 12.83 16.23
N LEU A 199 22.28 11.68 16.41
CA LEU A 199 23.40 11.55 17.34
C LEU A 199 24.57 12.46 16.92
N LEU A 200 24.90 12.51 15.63
CA LEU A 200 25.91 13.43 15.10
C LEU A 200 25.55 14.89 15.34
N PHE A 201 24.26 15.26 15.19
CA PHE A 201 23.76 16.59 15.53
C PHE A 201 24.05 16.93 17.01
N LEU A 202 23.72 16.04 17.94
CA LEU A 202 23.96 16.25 19.36
C LEU A 202 25.45 16.41 19.66
N VAL A 203 26.29 15.50 19.19
CA VAL A 203 27.75 15.53 19.41
C VAL A 203 28.35 16.82 18.84
N THR A 204 27.98 17.19 17.61
CA THR A 204 28.50 18.40 16.97
C THR A 204 28.06 19.66 17.71
N GLY A 205 26.82 19.68 18.23
CA GLY A 205 26.30 20.77 19.05
C GLY A 205 27.08 20.96 20.33
N PHE A 206 27.35 19.87 21.07
CA PHE A 206 28.15 19.92 22.30
C PHE A 206 29.60 20.33 22.04
N VAL A 207 30.27 19.71 21.06
CA VAL A 207 31.67 20.04 20.73
C VAL A 207 31.80 21.51 20.32
N SER A 208 30.90 22.00 19.49
CA SER A 208 30.93 23.39 19.02
C SER A 208 30.65 24.38 20.14
N ALA A 209 29.76 24.06 21.08
CA ALA A 209 29.48 24.91 22.24
C ALA A 209 30.64 24.98 23.25
N THR A 210 31.46 23.93 23.33
CA THR A 210 32.67 23.91 24.20
C THR A 210 33.93 24.49 23.53
N ALA A 211 33.89 24.71 22.22
CA ALA A 211 35.01 25.23 21.43
C ALA A 211 35.00 26.77 21.28
N THR A 212 33.90 27.41 21.68
CA THR A 212 33.71 28.87 21.85
C THR A 212 34.01 29.29 23.27
#